data_AF-A0A1I0YHP2-F1
#
_entry.id   AF-A0A1I0YHP2-F1
#
_cell.length_a   1.000
_cell.length_b   1.000
_cell.length_c   1.000
_cell.angle_alpha   90.00
_cell.angle_beta   90.00
_cell.angle_gamma   90.00
#
_symmetry.space_group_name_H-M   'P 1'
#
loop_
_entity.id
_entity.type
_entity.pdbx_description
1 polymer ?
#
loop_
_entity_poly.entity_id
_entity_poly.type
_entity_poly.pdbx_seq_one_letter_code
_entity_poly.pdbx_strand_id
1 'polypeptide(L)'
;MELQELENRLDVLLEQEVIVDHVYAVTIAAYKKVLNLLNIERLEQGEMLFTHLPLALTRIENGEKVEGPDTGMMEEVENSAIYSKAKKLLDFVEHNWGEALPQEEKDFLTLHFANLLNNNERSEVNMKIVIGGQVEKKEIDRLVKDFDDSIETVIKSDMDGAMLIKSGQADYYLGACHTGGGGALAMTIAIAGRDVCETVSMPGRKPNEQQIIQAVKDGKKAFGFTGDHAETAVPMILKALRDYG
;
A
#
# COMPACT_ATOMS: atom_id res chain seq x y z
N MET A 1 10.92 13.21 2.65
CA MET A 1 10.21 14.43 3.03
C MET A 1 9.07 14.20 4.02
N GLU A 2 9.13 14.89 5.16
CA GLU A 2 8.02 15.10 6.11
C GLU A 2 7.29 16.43 5.81
N LEU A 3 6.05 16.62 6.28
CA LEU A 3 5.31 17.87 6.03
C LEU A 3 6.04 19.10 6.59
N GLN A 4 6.58 18.99 7.81
CA GLN A 4 7.32 20.09 8.43
C GLN A 4 8.56 20.49 7.62
N GLU A 5 9.19 19.52 6.95
CA GLU A 5 10.34 19.79 6.09
C GLU A 5 9.92 20.62 4.86
N LEU A 6 8.76 20.31 4.28
CA LEU A 6 8.20 21.11 3.18
C LEU A 6 7.81 22.52 3.65
N GLU A 7 7.10 22.65 4.78
CA GLU A 7 6.68 23.94 5.33
C GLU A 7 7.89 24.85 5.56
N ASN A 8 8.94 24.35 6.22
CA ASN A 8 10.17 25.11 6.44
C ASN A 8 10.81 25.61 5.13
N ARG A 9 10.74 24.82 4.06
CA ARG A 9 11.29 25.20 2.75
C ARG A 9 10.44 26.25 2.07
N LEU A 10 9.12 26.12 2.14
CA LEU A 10 8.19 27.10 1.58
C LEU A 10 8.26 28.42 2.34
N ASP A 11 8.45 28.38 3.66
CA ASP A 11 8.63 29.58 4.50
C ASP A 11 9.85 30.39 4.00
N VAL A 12 10.98 29.73 3.74
CA VAL A 12 12.17 30.40 3.19
C VAL A 12 11.89 31.01 1.80
N LEU A 13 11.17 30.30 0.92
CA LEU A 13 10.83 30.81 -0.41
C LEU A 13 9.87 32.01 -0.33
N LEU A 14 8.95 31.99 0.63
CA LEU A 14 7.99 33.08 0.86
C LEU A 14 8.69 34.31 1.47
N GLU A 15 9.56 34.12 2.47
CA GLU A 15 10.38 35.17 3.06
C GLU A 15 11.31 35.85 2.04
N GLN A 16 11.78 35.09 1.05
CA GLN A 16 12.62 35.58 -0.05
C GLN A 16 11.81 36.15 -1.22
N GLU A 17 10.48 36.23 -1.11
CA GLU A 17 9.58 36.71 -2.17
C GLU A 17 9.71 35.92 -3.49
N VAL A 18 10.18 34.67 -3.41
CA VAL A 18 10.28 33.75 -4.56
C VAL A 18 8.92 33.14 -4.90
N ILE A 19 8.08 32.96 -3.88
CA ILE A 19 6.70 32.47 -4.03
C ILE A 19 5.74 33.42 -3.30
N VAL A 20 4.45 33.29 -3.61
CA VAL A 20 3.36 34.02 -2.93
C VAL A 20 2.50 33.07 -2.07
N ASP A 21 1.68 33.63 -1.19
CA ASP A 21 0.82 32.87 -0.26
C ASP A 21 -0.06 31.82 -0.96
N HIS A 22 -0.57 32.13 -2.16
CA HIS A 22 -1.41 31.21 -2.91
C HIS A 22 -0.63 29.99 -3.41
N VAL A 23 0.58 30.19 -3.93
CA VAL A 23 1.51 29.10 -4.32
C VAL A 23 1.82 28.21 -3.11
N TYR A 24 2.09 28.82 -1.95
CA TYR A 24 2.29 28.10 -0.69
C TYR A 24 1.09 27.20 -0.37
N ALA A 25 -0.11 27.77 -0.35
CA ALA A 25 -1.34 27.08 0.02
C ALA A 25 -1.64 25.89 -0.91
N VAL A 26 -1.52 26.10 -2.23
CA VAL A 26 -1.74 25.05 -3.23
C VAL A 26 -0.71 23.92 -3.10
N THR A 27 0.56 24.26 -2.86
CA THR A 27 1.64 23.28 -2.67
C THR A 27 1.40 22.40 -1.44
N ILE A 28 1.00 22.99 -0.31
CA ILE A 28 0.66 22.23 0.91
C ILE A 28 -0.58 21.36 0.69
N ALA A 29 -1.61 21.88 0.01
CA ALA A 29 -2.81 21.10 -0.31
C ALA A 29 -2.47 19.88 -1.18
N ALA A 30 -1.63 20.07 -2.20
CA ALA A 30 -1.16 19.00 -3.06
C ALA A 30 -0.38 17.93 -2.28
N TYR A 31 0.54 18.35 -1.40
CA TYR A 31 1.29 17.43 -0.54
C TYR A 31 0.39 16.56 0.33
N LYS A 32 -0.56 17.19 1.04
CA LYS A 32 -1.55 16.48 1.87
C LYS A 32 -2.41 15.53 1.03
N LYS A 33 -2.77 15.93 -0.19
CA LYS A 33 -3.55 15.09 -1.10
C LYS A 33 -2.77 13.83 -1.52
N VAL A 34 -1.46 13.94 -1.79
CA VAL A 34 -0.61 12.78 -2.11
C VAL A 34 -0.54 11.83 -0.92
N LEU A 35 -0.24 12.32 0.29
CA LEU A 35 -0.20 11.48 1.49
C LEU A 35 -1.51 10.70 1.72
N ASN A 36 -2.64 11.40 1.60
CA ASN A 36 -3.96 10.79 1.75
C ASN A 36 -4.27 9.78 0.63
N LEU A 37 -3.84 10.05 -0.61
CA LEU A 37 -4.04 9.13 -1.73
C LEU A 37 -3.26 7.83 -1.55
N LEU A 38 -2.04 7.92 -1.01
CA LEU A 38 -1.15 6.78 -0.80
C LEU A 38 -1.31 6.12 0.58
N ASN A 39 -2.06 6.75 1.49
CA ASN A 39 -2.21 6.32 2.88
C ASN A 39 -0.86 6.13 3.59
N ILE A 40 0.02 7.13 3.47
CA ILE A 40 1.35 7.17 4.08
C ILE A 40 1.53 8.45 4.88
N GLU A 41 2.43 8.41 5.87
CA GLU A 41 2.73 9.56 6.73
C GLU A 41 3.85 10.45 6.19
N ARG A 42 4.73 9.89 5.34
CA ARG A 42 5.90 10.57 4.77
C ARG A 42 6.13 10.18 3.31
N LEU A 43 6.76 11.07 2.54
CA LEU A 43 7.16 10.80 1.15
C LEU A 43 8.64 10.42 1.06
N GLU A 44 8.93 9.37 0.31
CA GLU A 44 10.25 9.04 -0.20
C GLU A 44 10.51 9.82 -1.50
N GLN A 45 11.65 10.51 -1.60
CA GLN A 45 11.99 11.31 -2.79
C GLN A 45 10.96 12.41 -3.15
N GLY A 46 10.23 12.90 -2.16
CA GLY A 46 9.26 13.99 -2.30
C GLY A 46 9.90 15.32 -2.72
N GLU A 47 11.21 15.46 -2.52
CA GLU A 47 11.98 16.67 -2.79
C GLU A 47 11.88 17.07 -4.26
N MET A 48 11.89 16.14 -5.20
CA MET A 48 11.84 16.47 -6.63
C MET A 48 10.55 17.22 -6.98
N LEU A 49 9.38 16.61 -6.74
CA LEU A 49 8.09 17.24 -7.03
C LEU A 49 7.90 18.52 -6.20
N PHE A 50 8.14 18.47 -4.88
CA PHE A 50 7.81 19.59 -3.99
C PHE A 50 8.85 20.71 -3.97
N THR A 51 9.96 20.56 -4.70
CA THR A 51 10.80 21.69 -5.13
C THR A 51 10.25 22.32 -6.41
N HIS A 52 9.80 21.50 -7.37
CA HIS A 52 9.40 21.98 -8.69
C HIS A 52 7.98 22.55 -8.74
N LEU A 53 7.04 22.00 -7.97
CA LEU A 53 5.65 22.45 -7.93
C LEU A 53 5.53 23.95 -7.55
N PRO A 54 6.07 24.43 -6.42
CA PRO A 54 5.96 25.85 -6.08
C PRO A 54 6.60 26.75 -7.15
N LEU A 55 7.73 26.34 -7.73
CA LEU A 55 8.40 27.10 -8.78
C LEU A 55 7.60 27.10 -10.10
N ALA A 56 6.93 25.99 -10.43
CA ALA A 56 6.04 25.90 -11.59
C ALA A 56 4.85 26.84 -11.44
N LEU A 57 4.21 26.84 -10.27
CA LEU A 57 3.10 27.75 -9.99
C LEU A 57 3.55 29.22 -10.00
N THR A 58 4.73 29.54 -9.46
CA THR A 58 5.31 30.90 -9.59
C THR A 58 5.52 31.30 -11.05
N ARG A 59 6.04 30.40 -11.90
CA ARG A 59 6.21 30.70 -13.33
C ARG A 59 4.87 30.96 -14.01
N ILE A 60 3.85 30.18 -13.66
CA ILE A 60 2.49 30.35 -14.19
C ILE A 60 1.90 31.69 -13.76
N GLU A 61 2.05 32.06 -12.48
CA GLU A 61 1.65 33.37 -11.94
C GLU A 61 2.33 34.52 -12.72
N ASN A 62 3.62 34.37 -13.02
CA ASN A 62 4.40 35.37 -13.74
C ASN A 62 4.17 35.36 -15.27
N GLY A 63 3.40 34.42 -15.80
CA GLY A 63 3.20 34.22 -17.25
C GLY A 63 4.47 33.79 -17.99
N GLU A 64 5.42 33.17 -17.29
CA GLU A 64 6.66 32.64 -17.86
C GLU A 64 6.37 31.40 -18.71
N LYS A 65 7.13 31.24 -19.79
CA LYS A 65 7.01 30.08 -20.69
C LYS A 65 8.18 29.14 -20.46
N VAL A 66 7.88 27.85 -20.42
CA VAL A 66 8.87 26.77 -20.41
C VAL A 66 8.63 25.84 -21.58
N GLU A 67 9.72 25.25 -22.08
CA GLU A 67 9.60 24.09 -22.96
C GLU A 67 9.10 22.91 -22.13
N GLY A 68 8.24 22.08 -22.70
CA GLY A 68 7.72 20.85 -22.09
C GLY A 68 8.76 19.72 -22.06
N PRO A 69 8.47 18.61 -21.35
CA PRO A 69 9.35 17.44 -21.34
C PRO A 69 9.37 16.74 -22.72
N ASP A 70 10.38 15.89 -22.94
CA ASP A 70 10.49 15.11 -24.18
C ASP A 70 9.25 14.23 -24.40
N THR A 71 8.78 14.16 -25.65
CA THR A 71 7.55 13.44 -26.00
C THR A 71 7.63 11.94 -25.69
N GLY A 72 8.82 11.33 -25.85
CA GLY A 72 9.01 9.92 -25.54
C GLY A 72 8.86 9.62 -24.04
N MET A 73 9.30 10.53 -23.18
CA MET A 73 9.11 10.40 -21.73
C MET A 73 7.62 10.47 -21.35
N MET A 74 6.86 11.33 -22.02
CA MET A 74 5.42 11.45 -21.77
C MET A 74 4.66 10.22 -22.25
N GLU A 75 5.01 9.65 -23.41
CA GLU A 75 4.41 8.39 -23.89
C GLU A 75 4.59 7.24 -22.89
N GLU A 76 5.76 7.12 -22.26
CA GLU A 76 6.00 6.10 -21.23
C GLU A 76 5.08 6.30 -20.01
N VAL A 77 4.93 7.54 -19.56
CA VAL A 77 4.05 7.89 -18.44
C VAL A 77 2.60 7.61 -18.78
N GLU A 78 2.11 8.04 -19.95
CA GLU A 78 0.73 7.89 -20.39
C GLU A 78 0.29 6.43 -20.52
N ASN A 79 1.21 5.54 -20.89
CA ASN A 79 0.97 4.11 -21.00
C ASN A 79 1.09 3.34 -19.66
N SER A 80 1.47 4.02 -18.58
CA SER A 80 1.61 3.41 -17.26
C SER A 80 0.27 3.31 -16.50
N ALA A 81 0.16 2.33 -15.60
CA ALA A 81 -1.00 2.22 -14.71
C ALA A 81 -1.17 3.44 -13.78
N ILE A 82 -0.08 4.16 -13.52
CA ILE A 82 -0.02 5.30 -12.59
C ILE A 82 -0.55 6.59 -13.22
N TYR A 83 -0.59 6.69 -14.55
CA TYR A 83 -1.04 7.90 -15.26
C TYR A 83 -2.37 8.44 -14.74
N SER A 84 -3.33 7.54 -14.53
CA SER A 84 -4.67 7.89 -14.04
C SER A 84 -4.65 8.54 -12.65
N LYS A 85 -3.74 8.12 -11.77
CA LYS A 85 -3.55 8.69 -10.43
C LYS A 85 -2.82 10.03 -10.51
N ALA A 86 -1.77 10.12 -11.33
CA ALA A 86 -1.03 11.37 -11.57
C ALA A 86 -1.96 12.46 -12.11
N LYS A 87 -2.81 12.13 -13.09
CA LYS A 87 -3.80 13.06 -13.65
C LYS A 87 -4.79 13.57 -12.60
N LYS A 88 -5.29 12.69 -11.72
CA LYS A 88 -6.18 13.11 -10.61
C LYS A 88 -5.51 14.10 -9.66
N LEU A 89 -4.21 13.96 -9.42
CA LEU A 89 -3.45 14.91 -8.60
C LEU A 89 -3.24 16.24 -9.34
N LEU A 90 -2.94 16.20 -10.63
CA LEU A 90 -2.86 17.40 -11.46
C LEU A 90 -4.18 18.15 -11.49
N ASP A 91 -5.30 17.46 -11.72
CA ASP A 91 -6.65 18.05 -11.73
C ASP A 91 -6.96 18.70 -10.37
N PHE A 92 -6.51 18.09 -9.28
CA PHE A 92 -6.63 18.67 -7.94
C PHE A 92 -5.79 19.95 -7.79
N VAL A 93 -4.55 19.97 -8.28
CA VAL A 93 -3.70 21.17 -8.26
C VAL A 93 -4.33 22.28 -9.09
N GLU A 94 -4.74 22.00 -10.33
CA GLU A 94 -5.39 22.96 -11.23
C GLU A 94 -6.68 23.53 -10.60
N HIS A 95 -7.49 22.69 -9.95
CA HIS A 95 -8.67 23.15 -9.24
C HIS A 95 -8.37 24.09 -8.07
N ASN A 96 -7.34 23.80 -7.26
CA ASN A 96 -6.94 24.66 -6.14
C ASN A 96 -6.19 25.92 -6.61
N TRP A 97 -5.55 25.86 -7.76
CA TRP A 97 -4.97 27.01 -8.45
C TRP A 97 -6.07 27.98 -8.90
N GLY A 98 -7.17 27.46 -9.45
CA GLY A 98 -8.35 28.24 -9.84
C GLY A 98 -8.34 28.69 -11.29
N GLU A 99 -7.26 28.47 -12.03
CA GLU A 99 -7.14 28.72 -13.46
C GLU A 99 -6.57 27.50 -14.20
N ALA A 100 -6.75 27.47 -15.52
CA ALA A 100 -6.18 26.41 -16.33
C ALA A 100 -4.66 26.52 -16.40
N LEU A 101 -3.94 25.44 -16.06
CA LEU A 101 -2.49 25.39 -16.18
C LEU A 101 -2.08 25.26 -17.66
N PRO A 102 -0.99 25.90 -18.11
CA PRO A 102 -0.42 25.68 -19.44
C PRO A 102 -0.09 24.20 -19.69
N GLN A 103 -0.23 23.72 -20.92
CA GLN A 103 -0.06 22.31 -21.24
C GLN A 103 1.36 21.82 -20.92
N GLU A 104 2.37 22.64 -21.19
CA GLU A 104 3.77 22.32 -20.94
C GLU A 104 4.04 22.11 -19.44
N GLU A 105 3.44 22.93 -18.57
CA GLU A 105 3.53 22.77 -17.11
C GLU A 105 2.71 21.56 -16.64
N LYS A 106 1.55 21.28 -17.26
CA LYS A 106 0.77 20.06 -16.98
C LYS A 106 1.58 18.80 -17.25
N ASP A 107 2.29 18.74 -18.37
CA ASP A 107 3.12 17.60 -18.74
C ASP A 107 4.29 17.43 -17.76
N PHE A 108 4.97 18.54 -17.43
CA PHE A 108 6.03 18.54 -16.41
C PHE A 108 5.55 18.04 -15.05
N LEU A 109 4.44 18.58 -14.55
CA LEU A 109 3.88 18.17 -13.26
C LEU A 109 3.41 16.72 -13.30
N THR A 110 2.80 16.27 -14.40
CA THR A 110 2.36 14.88 -14.58
C THR A 110 3.53 13.91 -14.49
N LEU A 111 4.64 14.19 -15.18
CA LEU A 111 5.86 13.40 -15.11
C LEU A 111 6.40 13.30 -13.67
N HIS A 112 6.45 14.42 -12.96
CA HIS A 112 6.94 14.46 -11.57
C HIS A 112 6.00 13.74 -10.60
N PHE A 113 4.68 13.89 -10.76
CA PHE A 113 3.71 13.11 -10.00
C PHE A 113 3.83 11.62 -10.28
N ALA A 114 3.97 11.21 -11.54
CA ALA A 114 4.14 9.81 -11.91
C ALA A 114 5.42 9.21 -11.30
N ASN A 115 6.54 9.94 -11.31
CA ASN A 115 7.78 9.51 -10.68
C ASN A 115 7.63 9.40 -9.16
N LEU A 116 7.01 10.39 -8.52
CA LEU A 116 6.75 10.35 -7.08
C LEU A 116 5.86 9.17 -6.72
N LEU A 117 4.77 8.95 -7.45
CA LEU A 117 3.87 7.83 -7.25
C LEU A 117 4.60 6.51 -7.46
N ASN A 118 5.40 6.33 -8.51
CA ASN A 118 6.20 5.11 -8.70
C ASN A 118 7.11 4.80 -7.50
N ASN A 119 7.72 5.83 -6.90
CA ASN A 119 8.63 5.66 -5.78
C ASN A 119 7.93 5.46 -4.43
N ASN A 120 6.65 5.84 -4.32
CA ASN A 120 5.91 5.83 -3.05
C ASN A 120 4.68 4.92 -3.05
N GLU A 121 4.25 4.48 -4.22
CA GLU A 121 3.47 3.28 -4.36
C GLU A 121 4.36 2.17 -3.85
N ARG A 122 4.10 1.76 -2.61
CA ARG A 122 4.34 0.37 -2.26
C ARG A 122 3.71 -0.40 -3.41
N SER A 123 4.51 -1.23 -4.10
CA SER A 123 3.95 -2.28 -4.94
C SER A 123 2.78 -2.83 -4.13
N GLU A 124 1.58 -2.88 -4.70
CA GLU A 124 0.53 -3.70 -4.10
C GLU A 124 1.22 -5.04 -3.86
N VAL A 125 1.61 -5.31 -2.61
CA VAL A 125 2.08 -6.62 -2.22
C VAL A 125 0.78 -7.36 -2.28
N ASN A 126 0.53 -7.95 -3.45
CA ASN A 126 -0.67 -8.69 -3.71
C ASN A 126 -0.52 -9.96 -2.87
N MET A 127 -0.85 -9.82 -1.59
CA MET A 127 -0.63 -10.82 -0.57
C MET A 127 -1.31 -12.07 -1.06
N LYS A 128 -0.51 -13.11 -1.32
CA LYS A 128 -1.04 -14.36 -1.81
C LYS A 128 -1.23 -15.31 -0.65
N ILE A 129 -2.50 -15.52 -0.31
CA ILE A 129 -2.89 -16.43 0.76
C ILE A 129 -3.37 -17.75 0.17
N VAL A 130 -2.68 -18.83 0.51
CA VAL A 130 -3.20 -20.17 0.27
C VAL A 130 -4.10 -20.62 1.42
N ILE A 131 -5.28 -21.10 1.08
CA ILE A 131 -6.27 -21.57 2.03
C ILE A 131 -6.28 -23.09 2.01
N GLY A 132 -5.81 -23.68 3.10
CA GLY A 132 -5.78 -25.12 3.35
C GLY A 132 -6.66 -25.51 4.53
N GLY A 133 -6.22 -26.51 5.29
CA GLY A 133 -6.94 -27.08 6.42
C GLY A 133 -8.04 -28.06 6.01
N GLN A 134 -8.74 -28.59 6.99
CA GLN A 134 -9.72 -29.66 6.78
C GLN A 134 -11.13 -29.12 6.50
N VAL A 135 -11.43 -27.91 6.97
CA VAL A 135 -12.79 -27.33 6.96
C VAL A 135 -12.79 -25.84 6.67
N GLU A 136 -13.98 -25.30 6.39
CA GLU A 136 -14.26 -23.86 6.28
C GLU A 136 -13.47 -23.08 5.21
N LYS A 137 -12.88 -23.73 4.20
CA LYS A 137 -12.04 -23.06 3.18
C LYS A 137 -12.76 -21.93 2.45
N LYS A 138 -14.04 -22.13 2.10
CA LYS A 138 -14.84 -21.12 1.42
C LYS A 138 -15.18 -19.94 2.32
N GLU A 139 -15.38 -20.19 3.61
CA GLU A 139 -15.65 -19.13 4.57
C GLU A 139 -14.39 -18.32 4.86
N ILE A 140 -13.23 -18.98 5.01
CA ILE A 140 -11.93 -18.29 5.12
C ILE A 140 -11.69 -17.42 3.88
N ASP A 141 -11.94 -17.94 2.68
CA ASP A 141 -11.80 -17.21 1.43
C ASP A 141 -12.67 -15.95 1.41
N ARG A 142 -13.95 -16.11 1.74
CA ARG A 142 -14.89 -15.01 1.89
C ARG A 142 -14.41 -13.98 2.91
N LEU A 143 -14.01 -14.39 4.10
CA LEU A 143 -13.54 -13.49 5.16
C LEU A 143 -12.28 -12.71 4.75
N VAL A 144 -11.39 -13.32 3.97
CA VAL A 144 -10.23 -12.62 3.39
C VAL A 144 -10.70 -11.56 2.41
N LYS A 145 -11.62 -11.91 1.50
CA LYS A 145 -12.15 -10.97 0.49
C LYS A 145 -13.00 -9.84 1.10
N ASP A 146 -13.78 -10.13 2.12
CA ASP A 146 -14.55 -9.13 2.88
C ASP A 146 -13.62 -8.16 3.64
N PHE A 147 -12.42 -8.61 4.05
CA PHE A 147 -11.42 -7.76 4.68
C PHE A 147 -10.66 -6.89 3.66
N ASP A 148 -10.25 -7.47 2.54
CA ASP A 148 -9.51 -6.80 1.48
C ASP A 148 -9.58 -7.61 0.17
N ASP A 149 -10.38 -7.15 -0.79
CA ASP A 149 -10.61 -7.87 -2.04
C ASP A 149 -9.36 -7.93 -2.94
N SER A 150 -8.36 -7.08 -2.70
CA SER A 150 -7.08 -7.11 -3.43
C SER A 150 -6.25 -8.35 -3.12
N ILE A 151 -6.38 -8.95 -1.92
CA ILE A 151 -5.60 -10.12 -1.51
C ILE A 151 -5.90 -11.31 -2.44
N GLU A 152 -4.88 -11.87 -3.10
CA GLU A 152 -5.04 -13.06 -3.92
C GLU A 152 -5.23 -14.29 -3.03
N THR A 153 -6.32 -15.03 -3.22
CA THR A 153 -6.58 -16.27 -2.49
C THR A 153 -6.54 -17.47 -3.42
N VAL A 154 -6.01 -18.58 -2.92
CA VAL A 154 -6.07 -19.86 -3.63
C VAL A 154 -6.43 -20.99 -2.67
N ILE A 155 -7.57 -21.64 -2.92
CA ILE A 155 -8.00 -22.81 -2.13
C ILE A 155 -7.27 -24.05 -2.64
N LYS A 156 -6.58 -24.77 -1.74
CA LYS A 156 -5.79 -25.97 -2.06
C LYS A 156 -6.00 -27.09 -1.04
N SER A 157 -5.49 -28.28 -1.37
CA SER A 157 -5.31 -29.35 -0.39
C SER A 157 -4.24 -28.95 0.64
N ASP A 158 -4.24 -29.60 1.81
CA ASP A 158 -3.31 -29.26 2.89
C ASP A 158 -1.85 -29.47 2.47
N MET A 159 -1.62 -30.51 1.66
CA MET A 159 -0.31 -30.82 1.11
C MET A 159 0.13 -29.80 0.06
N ASP A 160 -0.74 -29.47 -0.92
CA ASP A 160 -0.40 -28.51 -1.96
C ASP A 160 -0.21 -27.11 -1.39
N GLY A 161 -1.03 -26.70 -0.42
CA GLY A 161 -0.88 -25.41 0.23
C GLY A 161 0.41 -25.31 1.03
N ALA A 162 0.79 -26.36 1.76
CA ALA A 162 2.08 -26.44 2.42
C ALA A 162 3.26 -26.34 1.43
N MET A 163 3.15 -26.94 0.24
CA MET A 163 4.15 -26.83 -0.82
C MET A 163 4.26 -25.40 -1.39
N LEU A 164 3.14 -24.68 -1.53
CA LEU A 164 3.17 -23.27 -1.97
C LEU A 164 3.90 -22.37 -0.96
N ILE A 165 3.72 -22.60 0.34
CA ILE A 165 4.49 -21.89 1.38
C ILE A 165 5.96 -22.25 1.32
N LYS A 166 6.30 -23.54 1.22
CA LYS A 166 7.69 -23.98 1.18
C LYS A 166 8.45 -23.43 -0.04
N SER A 167 7.77 -23.32 -1.17
CA SER A 167 8.36 -22.82 -2.43
C SER A 167 8.30 -21.29 -2.57
N GLY A 168 7.63 -20.58 -1.67
CA GLY A 168 7.46 -19.13 -1.76
C GLY A 168 6.48 -18.68 -2.86
N GLN A 169 5.65 -19.58 -3.37
CA GLN A 169 4.59 -19.26 -4.34
C GLN A 169 3.31 -18.73 -3.67
N ALA A 170 3.23 -18.80 -2.35
CA ALA A 170 2.25 -18.09 -1.53
C ALA A 170 2.99 -17.47 -0.34
N ASP A 171 2.54 -16.29 0.09
CA ASP A 171 3.15 -15.55 1.20
C ASP A 171 2.70 -16.13 2.53
N TYR A 172 1.40 -16.42 2.63
CA TYR A 172 0.76 -16.86 3.86
C TYR A 172 -0.18 -18.04 3.66
N TYR A 173 -0.35 -18.83 4.72
CA TYR A 173 -1.27 -19.96 4.77
C TYR A 173 -2.28 -19.76 5.87
N LEU A 174 -3.56 -19.92 5.56
CA LEU A 174 -4.64 -20.01 6.54
C LEU A 174 -5.30 -21.38 6.47
N GLY A 175 -5.51 -22.02 7.62
CA GLY A 175 -6.20 -23.30 7.68
C GLY A 175 -7.04 -23.46 8.95
N ALA A 176 -8.21 -24.08 8.78
CA ALA A 176 -9.06 -24.48 9.89
C ALA A 176 -9.13 -26.00 10.04
N CYS A 177 -9.30 -26.47 11.28
CA CYS A 177 -9.64 -27.87 11.58
C CYS A 177 -10.71 -27.93 12.66
N HIS A 178 -11.42 -29.06 12.78
CA HIS A 178 -12.49 -29.20 13.77
C HIS A 178 -12.00 -29.01 15.22
N THR A 179 -10.86 -29.59 15.56
CA THR A 179 -10.42 -29.72 16.96
C THR A 179 -9.35 -28.72 17.37
N GLY A 180 -8.87 -27.86 16.47
CA GLY A 180 -7.77 -26.92 16.71
C GLY A 180 -6.42 -27.55 17.12
N GLY A 181 -6.33 -28.87 17.30
CA GLY A 181 -5.15 -29.60 17.80
C GLY A 181 -3.98 -29.72 16.82
N GLY A 182 -3.79 -28.72 15.96
CA GLY A 182 -2.73 -28.68 14.94
C GLY A 182 -3.07 -29.38 13.63
N GLY A 183 -4.26 -30.00 13.50
CA GLY A 183 -4.68 -30.67 12.26
C GLY A 183 -4.68 -29.74 11.04
N ALA A 184 -5.04 -28.47 11.24
CA ALA A 184 -5.02 -27.44 10.21
C ALA A 184 -3.62 -27.16 9.65
N LEU A 185 -2.56 -27.43 10.42
CA LEU A 185 -1.18 -27.11 10.09
C LEU A 185 -0.31 -28.36 9.95
N ALA A 186 -0.86 -29.56 10.12
CA ALA A 186 -0.07 -30.79 10.20
C ALA A 186 0.84 -30.98 8.97
N MET A 187 0.29 -30.78 7.77
CA MET A 187 1.07 -30.84 6.53
C MET A 187 2.06 -29.68 6.39
N THR A 188 1.67 -28.47 6.77
CA THR A 188 2.54 -27.29 6.71
C THR A 188 3.72 -27.41 7.67
N ILE A 189 3.51 -27.94 8.87
CA ILE A 189 4.58 -28.24 9.84
C ILE A 189 5.54 -29.29 9.26
N ALA A 190 5.03 -30.34 8.62
CA ALA A 190 5.85 -31.39 8.05
C ALA A 190 6.70 -30.92 6.84
N ILE A 191 6.16 -30.03 6.00
CA ILE A 191 6.78 -29.62 4.73
C ILE A 191 7.55 -28.30 4.86
N ALA A 192 6.92 -27.28 5.46
CA ALA A 192 7.47 -25.94 5.62
C ALA A 192 8.25 -25.74 6.93
N GLY A 193 7.99 -26.60 7.93
CA GLY A 193 8.65 -26.58 9.23
C GLY A 193 7.77 -25.99 10.33
N ARG A 194 8.02 -26.40 11.58
CA ARG A 194 7.28 -25.87 12.74
C ARG A 194 7.51 -24.38 12.97
N ASP A 195 8.72 -23.91 12.66
CA ASP A 195 9.14 -22.54 12.98
C ASP A 195 8.40 -21.48 12.17
N VAL A 196 7.75 -21.84 11.05
CA VAL A 196 6.93 -20.92 10.24
C VAL A 196 5.44 -21.00 10.56
N CYS A 197 5.04 -21.88 11.46
CA CYS A 197 3.64 -22.18 11.78
C CYS A 197 3.25 -21.63 13.16
N GLU A 198 2.01 -21.14 13.28
CA GLU A 198 1.43 -20.69 14.54
C GLU A 198 -0.02 -21.20 14.69
N THR A 199 -0.34 -21.77 15.85
CA THR A 199 -1.72 -22.18 16.18
C THR A 199 -2.40 -21.05 16.95
N VAL A 200 -3.24 -20.31 16.24
CA VAL A 200 -3.89 -19.10 16.73
C VAL A 200 -5.03 -19.41 17.69
N SER A 201 -5.74 -20.53 17.50
CA SER A 201 -6.84 -20.90 18.39
C SER A 201 -7.14 -22.39 18.42
N MET A 202 -7.80 -22.81 19.51
CA MET A 202 -8.24 -24.19 19.76
C MET A 202 -9.61 -24.19 20.44
N PRO A 203 -10.36 -25.31 20.46
CA PRO A 203 -11.57 -25.42 21.28
C PRO A 203 -11.30 -25.00 22.73
N GLY A 204 -12.09 -24.03 23.22
CA GLY A 204 -11.91 -23.44 24.55
C GLY A 204 -10.80 -22.38 24.69
N ARG A 205 -9.97 -22.16 23.65
CA ARG A 205 -8.95 -21.09 23.59
C ARG A 205 -9.19 -20.20 22.38
N LYS A 206 -9.79 -19.03 22.60
CA LYS A 206 -10.03 -18.01 21.57
C LYS A 206 -8.72 -17.42 21.02
N PRO A 207 -8.73 -16.86 19.81
CA PRO A 207 -7.63 -16.06 19.28
C PRO A 207 -7.23 -14.94 20.24
N ASN A 208 -5.93 -14.64 20.31
CA ASN A 208 -5.37 -13.55 21.10
C ASN A 208 -4.56 -12.62 20.20
N GLU A 209 -4.99 -11.37 20.06
CA GLU A 209 -4.41 -10.39 19.13
C GLU A 209 -2.91 -10.16 19.39
N GLN A 210 -2.49 -10.04 20.65
CA GLN A 210 -1.07 -9.82 20.98
C GLN A 210 -0.19 -11.01 20.58
N GLN A 211 -0.68 -12.24 20.77
CA GLN A 211 0.05 -13.45 20.34
C GLN A 211 0.17 -13.53 18.82
N ILE A 212 -0.89 -13.16 18.09
CA ILE A 212 -0.87 -13.12 16.63
C ILE A 212 0.12 -12.07 16.13
N ILE A 213 0.09 -10.85 16.68
CA ILE A 213 1.04 -9.79 16.33
C ILE A 213 2.48 -10.26 16.58
N GLN A 214 2.75 -10.89 17.72
CA GLN A 214 4.08 -11.40 18.01
C GLN A 214 4.48 -12.50 17.02
N ALA A 215 3.58 -13.42 16.68
CA ALA A 215 3.83 -14.45 15.69
C ALA A 215 4.17 -13.86 14.31
N VAL A 216 3.45 -12.82 13.86
CA VAL A 216 3.78 -12.13 12.61
C VAL A 216 5.19 -11.52 12.67
N LYS A 217 5.52 -10.81 13.77
CA LYS A 217 6.85 -10.23 13.98
C LYS A 217 7.97 -11.27 14.05
N ASP A 218 7.65 -12.47 14.54
CA ASP A 218 8.56 -13.61 14.58
C ASP A 218 8.71 -14.29 13.20
N GLY A 219 8.06 -13.75 12.16
CA GLY A 219 8.16 -14.23 10.78
C GLY A 219 7.32 -15.48 10.48
N LYS A 220 6.29 -15.76 11.29
CA LYS A 220 5.36 -16.87 11.03
C LYS A 220 4.59 -16.61 9.74
N LYS A 221 4.44 -17.64 8.91
CA LYS A 221 3.77 -17.59 7.60
C LYS A 221 2.51 -18.42 7.52
N ALA A 222 2.31 -19.38 8.42
CA ALA A 222 1.17 -20.30 8.39
C ALA A 222 0.39 -20.27 9.70
N PHE A 223 -0.90 -19.97 9.62
CA PHE A 223 -1.75 -19.78 10.79
C PHE A 223 -2.90 -20.80 10.79
N GLY A 224 -2.98 -21.55 11.89
CA GLY A 224 -3.99 -22.58 12.10
C GLY A 224 -4.97 -22.19 13.20
N PHE A 225 -6.25 -22.46 12.98
CA PHE A 225 -7.30 -22.19 13.97
C PHE A 225 -8.38 -23.28 13.94
N THR A 226 -9.29 -23.25 14.92
CA THR A 226 -10.53 -24.04 14.83
C THR A 226 -11.55 -23.33 13.94
N GLY A 227 -12.35 -24.10 13.21
CA GLY A 227 -13.39 -23.56 12.31
C GLY A 227 -14.35 -22.60 13.00
N ASP A 228 -14.74 -22.91 14.24
CA ASP A 228 -15.64 -22.08 15.07
C ASP A 228 -15.10 -20.68 15.36
N HIS A 229 -13.79 -20.45 15.17
CA HIS A 229 -13.16 -19.17 15.41
C HIS A 229 -12.80 -18.42 14.12
N ALA A 230 -13.12 -18.92 12.93
CA ALA A 230 -12.71 -18.33 11.65
C ALA A 230 -13.07 -16.84 11.54
N GLU A 231 -14.31 -16.45 11.86
CA GLU A 231 -14.78 -15.05 11.82
C GLU A 231 -13.97 -14.09 12.69
N THR A 232 -13.34 -14.60 13.76
CA THR A 232 -12.49 -13.79 14.65
C THR A 232 -11.01 -13.90 14.32
N ALA A 233 -10.54 -15.10 13.95
CA ALA A 233 -9.13 -15.37 13.71
C ALA A 233 -8.66 -14.72 12.40
N VAL A 234 -9.44 -14.86 11.31
CA VAL A 234 -9.03 -14.37 9.99
C VAL A 234 -8.80 -12.86 9.99
N PRO A 235 -9.74 -11.99 10.44
CA PRO A 235 -9.51 -10.55 10.45
C PRO A 235 -8.35 -10.12 11.36
N MET A 236 -8.16 -10.80 12.51
CA MET A 236 -7.04 -10.50 13.42
C MET A 236 -5.68 -10.83 12.78
N ILE A 237 -5.59 -11.96 12.06
CA ILE A 237 -4.37 -12.34 11.33
C ILE A 237 -4.10 -11.34 10.22
N LEU A 238 -5.09 -11.03 9.37
CA LEU A 238 -4.91 -10.12 8.24
C LEU A 238 -4.51 -8.71 8.67
N LYS A 239 -5.12 -8.19 9.74
CA LYS A 239 -4.72 -6.92 10.34
C LYS A 239 -3.27 -6.95 10.82
N ALA A 240 -2.88 -8.01 11.53
CA ALA A 240 -1.50 -8.14 11.99
C ALA A 240 -0.49 -8.26 10.83
N LEU A 241 -0.83 -8.99 9.76
CA LEU A 241 0.00 -9.12 8.57
C LEU A 241 0.15 -7.79 7.80
N ARG A 242 -0.93 -7.02 7.67
CA ARG A 242 -0.90 -5.70 7.04
C ARG A 242 0.00 -4.72 7.81
N ASP A 243 -0.08 -4.75 9.13
CA ASP A 243 0.58 -3.77 9.98
C ASP A 243 2.04 -4.14 10.33
N TYR A 244 2.39 -5.44 10.34
CA TYR A 244 3.67 -5.94 10.87
C TYR A 244 4.37 -7.01 10.03
N GLY A 245 3.76 -7.47 8.93
CA GLY A 245 4.29 -8.56 8.07
C GLY A 245 5.20 -8.11 6.94
#